data_AF-A0A820MEB6-F1
#
_entry.id   AF-A0A820MEB6-F1
#
_cell.length_a   1.000
_cell.length_b   1.000
_cell.length_c   1.000
_cell.angle_alpha   90.00
_cell.angle_beta   90.00
_cell.angle_gamma   90.00
#
_symmetry.space_group_name_H-M   'P 1'
#
loop_
_entity.id
_entity.type
_entity.pdbx_description
1 polymer ?
#
loop_
_entity_poly.entity_id
_entity_poly.type
_entity_poly.pdbx_seq_one_letter_code
_entity_poly.pdbx_strand_id
1 'polypeptide(L)'
;MGCSKPKKREFQSFIADWVYELHQLELGFYVSPPNSNKKIVKMYAYLIAATLDKPARALLMNINDPVGFHSCVRCTIKGKSVQSGNGTIRVFMKSTDDDIENRSNVLYDKHIFILSKRKSKLKPNENDHAYGQQGPCLLRDLSYFNIGQSCVADSLHNVYVGPFVSILS
;
A
#
# COMPACT_ATOMS: atom_id res chain seq x y z
N MET A 1 12.18 4.70 27.25
CA MET A 1 12.47 5.44 26.01
C MET A 1 11.55 4.90 24.93
N GLY A 2 10.58 5.68 24.46
CA GLY A 2 9.70 5.22 23.38
C GLY A 2 10.46 5.25 22.06
N CYS A 3 10.45 4.14 21.31
CA CYS A 3 11.03 4.10 19.98
C CYS A 3 10.26 5.10 19.10
N SER A 4 10.91 6.17 18.63
CA SER A 4 10.25 7.14 17.75
C SER A 4 9.89 6.46 16.43
N LYS A 5 8.73 6.80 15.86
CA LYS A 5 8.33 6.28 14.54
C LYS A 5 9.43 6.58 13.52
N PRO A 6 9.82 5.59 12.69
CA PRO A 6 10.90 5.78 11.72
C PRO A 6 10.55 6.92 10.77
N LYS A 7 11.53 7.78 10.48
CA LYS A 7 11.35 8.82 9.47
C LYS A 7 11.23 8.17 8.10
N LYS A 8 10.51 8.81 7.19
CA LYS A 8 10.32 8.32 5.82
C LYS A 8 11.62 7.93 5.11
N ARG A 9 12.66 8.76 5.24
CA ARG A 9 13.98 8.49 4.64
C ARG A 9 14.63 7.23 5.21
N GLU A 10 14.49 7.01 6.51
CA GLU A 10 15.04 5.84 7.21
C GLU A 10 14.32 4.56 6.75
N PHE A 11 12.98 4.60 6.70
CA PHE A 11 12.17 3.48 6.20
C PHE A 11 12.49 3.17 4.73
N GLN A 12 12.60 4.20 3.89
CA GLN A 12 12.96 4.04 2.47
C GLN A 12 14.34 3.42 2.31
N SER A 13 15.33 3.86 3.09
CA SER A 13 16.67 3.27 3.06
C SER A 13 16.65 1.81 3.50
N PHE A 14 15.87 1.48 4.54
CA PHE A 14 15.77 0.12 5.05
C PHE A 14 15.13 -0.85 4.06
N ILE A 15 14.04 -0.45 3.41
CA ILE A 15 13.30 -1.32 2.48
C ILE A 15 13.94 -1.36 1.08
N ALA A 16 14.81 -0.40 0.73
CA ALA A 16 15.42 -0.33 -0.60
C ALA A 16 16.20 -1.60 -0.96
N ASP A 17 16.98 -2.13 -0.01
CA ASP A 17 17.76 -3.35 -0.21
C ASP A 17 16.84 -4.56 -0.46
N TRP A 18 15.73 -4.64 0.27
CA TRP A 18 14.72 -5.68 0.08
C TRP A 18 14.04 -5.59 -1.29
N VAL A 19 13.69 -4.38 -1.73
CA VAL A 19 13.10 -4.15 -3.06
C VAL A 19 14.08 -4.58 -4.14
N TYR A 20 15.37 -4.23 -3.98
CA TYR A 20 16.42 -4.66 -4.90
C TYR A 20 16.55 -6.19 -4.95
N GLU A 21 16.61 -6.87 -3.81
CA GLU A 21 16.65 -8.33 -3.74
C GLU A 21 15.43 -8.98 -4.38
N LEU A 22 14.23 -8.45 -4.14
CA LEU A 22 13.01 -8.93 -4.79
C LEU A 22 13.10 -8.84 -6.31
N HIS A 23 13.62 -7.75 -6.86
CA HIS A 23 13.88 -7.65 -8.30
C HIS A 23 14.87 -8.72 -8.78
N GLN A 24 15.95 -8.99 -8.04
CA GLN A 24 16.89 -10.06 -8.41
C GLN A 24 16.20 -11.43 -8.42
N LEU A 25 15.30 -11.69 -7.49
CA LEU A 25 14.54 -12.93 -7.43
C LEU A 25 13.56 -13.09 -8.61
N GLU A 26 13.02 -11.99 -9.16
CA GLU A 26 12.18 -12.02 -10.37
C GLU A 26 12.98 -12.34 -11.65
N LEU A 27 14.29 -12.06 -11.68
CA LEU A 27 15.21 -12.44 -12.78
C LEU A 27 15.58 -13.94 -12.74
N GLY A 28 15.37 -14.54 -11.57
CA GLY A 28 15.55 -15.94 -11.29
C GLY A 28 16.93 -16.30 -10.73
N PHE A 29 16.96 -17.40 -9.98
CA PHE A 29 18.12 -17.88 -9.25
C PHE A 29 18.22 -19.40 -9.37
N TYR A 30 19.39 -19.96 -9.09
CA TYR A 30 19.64 -21.38 -9.22
C TYR A 30 19.68 -22.05 -7.85
N VAL A 31 18.93 -23.13 -7.70
CA VAL A 31 18.89 -23.92 -6.46
C VAL A 31 19.34 -25.35 -6.76
N SER A 32 20.09 -25.92 -5.82
CA SER A 32 20.37 -27.37 -5.78
C SER A 32 19.50 -28.00 -4.69
N PRO A 33 18.37 -28.65 -5.04
CA PRO A 33 17.53 -29.31 -4.06
C PRO A 33 18.31 -30.36 -3.27
N PRO A 34 18.17 -30.43 -1.93
CA PRO A 34 18.97 -31.31 -1.08
C PRO A 34 18.91 -32.80 -1.44
N ASN A 35 17.85 -33.24 -2.11
CA ASN A 35 17.61 -34.64 -2.50
C ASN A 35 17.54 -34.89 -4.01
N SER A 36 17.97 -33.93 -4.84
CA SER A 36 18.05 -34.15 -6.29
C SER A 36 19.47 -34.56 -6.66
N ASN A 37 19.62 -35.53 -7.56
CA ASN A 37 20.91 -35.97 -8.12
C ASN A 37 21.63 -34.83 -8.88
N LYS A 38 22.19 -33.84 -8.17
CA LYS A 38 22.96 -32.69 -8.67
C LYS A 38 22.27 -31.84 -9.74
N LYS A 39 20.96 -31.93 -9.90
CA LYS A 39 20.26 -31.13 -10.91
C LYS A 39 20.04 -29.72 -10.38
N ILE A 40 20.83 -28.78 -10.87
CA ILE A 40 20.62 -27.36 -10.63
C ILE A 40 19.36 -26.94 -11.39
N VAL A 41 18.40 -26.35 -10.68
CA VAL A 41 17.12 -25.88 -11.24
C VAL A 41 17.06 -24.36 -11.14
N LYS A 42 16.67 -23.70 -12.24
CA LYS A 42 16.36 -22.27 -12.23
C LYS A 42 14.97 -22.05 -11.64
N MET A 43 14.87 -21.20 -10.63
CA MET A 43 13.65 -20.80 -9.95
C MET A 43 13.44 -19.30 -10.09
N TYR A 44 12.19 -18.86 -9.92
CA TYR A 44 11.79 -17.46 -9.88
C TYR A 44 10.92 -17.25 -8.65
N ALA A 45 11.03 -16.09 -8.01
CA ALA A 45 10.13 -15.74 -6.91
C ALA A 45 9.53 -14.35 -7.16
N TYR A 46 8.23 -14.22 -6.89
CA TYR A 46 7.44 -13.03 -7.15
C TYR A 46 6.70 -12.60 -5.89
N LEU A 47 6.71 -11.31 -5.59
CA LEU A 47 5.91 -10.76 -4.50
C LEU A 47 4.47 -10.54 -4.98
N ILE A 48 3.55 -11.37 -4.48
CA ILE A 48 2.12 -11.30 -4.85
C ILE A 48 1.31 -10.44 -3.88
N ALA A 49 1.73 -10.34 -2.62
CA ALA A 49 1.01 -9.64 -1.57
C ALA A 49 1.95 -9.18 -0.44
N ALA A 50 1.61 -8.06 0.18
CA ALA A 50 2.26 -7.52 1.37
C ALA A 50 1.21 -7.12 2.41
N THR A 51 1.39 -7.59 3.64
CA THR A 51 0.59 -7.20 4.81
C THR A 51 1.39 -6.23 5.66
N LEU A 52 0.85 -5.03 5.86
CA LEU A 52 1.53 -3.96 6.57
C LEU A 52 0.57 -3.28 7.54
N ASP A 53 1.10 -2.93 8.71
CA ASP A 53 0.40 -2.02 9.61
C ASP A 53 0.15 -0.66 8.92
N LYS A 54 -0.71 0.16 9.51
CA LYS A 54 -1.08 1.45 8.90
C LYS A 54 0.12 2.37 8.67
N PRO A 55 1.05 2.57 9.64
CA PRO A 55 2.23 3.40 9.44
C PRO A 55 3.19 2.91 8.35
N ALA A 56 3.57 1.62 8.35
CA ALA A 56 4.51 1.09 7.36
C ALA A 56 3.90 1.12 5.95
N ARG A 57 2.59 0.84 5.84
CA ARG A 57 1.86 0.99 4.57
C ARG A 57 1.89 2.42 4.06
N ALA A 58 1.71 3.40 4.94
CA ALA A 58 1.75 4.80 4.55
C ALA A 58 3.14 5.21 4.03
N LEU A 59 4.20 4.73 4.67
CA LEU A 59 5.58 4.96 4.24
C LEU A 59 5.91 4.25 2.93
N LEU A 60 5.54 2.98 2.79
CA LEU A 60 5.76 2.17 1.60
C LEU A 60 5.03 2.75 0.38
N MET A 61 3.74 3.06 0.55
CA MET A 61 2.91 3.64 -0.49
C MET A 61 3.16 5.12 -0.66
N ASN A 62 3.99 5.75 0.17
CA ASN A 62 4.32 7.17 0.04
C ASN A 62 3.07 8.07 0.13
N ILE A 63 2.22 7.83 1.13
CA ILE A 63 0.98 8.58 1.41
C ILE A 63 1.04 9.29 2.77
N ASN A 64 0.41 10.47 2.86
CA ASN A 64 0.36 11.30 4.08
C ASN A 64 -0.42 10.65 5.23
N ASP A 65 -1.44 9.87 4.88
CA ASP A 65 -2.34 9.23 5.82
C ASP A 65 -2.69 7.83 5.24
N PRO A 66 -2.67 6.77 6.06
CA PRO A 66 -3.00 5.40 5.65
C PRO A 66 -4.39 5.25 4.99
N VAL A 67 -5.30 6.19 5.23
CA VAL A 67 -6.66 6.25 4.69
C VAL A 67 -6.78 7.41 3.70
N GLY A 68 -6.17 8.56 4.00
CA GLY A 68 -6.08 9.69 3.06
C GLY A 68 -7.45 10.15 2.56
N PHE A 69 -7.67 10.08 1.24
CA PHE A 69 -8.89 10.54 0.59
C PHE A 69 -9.99 9.46 0.46
N HIS A 70 -9.65 8.18 0.59
CA HIS A 70 -10.56 7.05 0.34
C HIS A 70 -10.64 6.12 1.55
N SER A 71 -11.69 5.33 1.67
CA SER A 71 -11.86 4.46 2.85
C SER A 71 -10.79 3.38 2.99
N CYS A 72 -10.18 2.94 1.88
CA CYS A 72 -9.18 1.88 1.88
C CYS A 72 -8.22 1.95 0.69
N VAL A 73 -7.14 1.16 0.75
CA VAL A 73 -6.16 1.03 -0.34
C VAL A 73 -6.69 0.25 -1.56
N ARG A 74 -7.78 -0.50 -1.39
CA ARG A 74 -8.38 -1.33 -2.45
C ARG A 74 -9.48 -0.63 -3.22
N CYS A 75 -10.19 0.29 -2.59
CA CYS A 75 -11.44 0.84 -3.06
C CYS A 75 -11.30 2.32 -3.46
N THR A 76 -12.18 2.76 -4.35
CA THR A 76 -12.30 4.17 -4.80
C THR A 76 -13.41 4.93 -4.06
N ILE A 77 -13.93 4.42 -2.94
CA ILE A 77 -14.91 5.14 -2.09
C ILE A 77 -14.25 6.37 -1.47
N LYS A 78 -14.71 7.55 -1.87
CA LYS A 78 -14.20 8.84 -1.41
C LYS A 78 -14.80 9.22 -0.06
N GLY A 79 -13.99 9.79 0.82
CA GLY A 79 -14.47 10.37 2.07
C GLY A 79 -15.10 11.75 1.84
N LYS A 80 -16.24 12.01 2.48
CA LYS A 80 -16.90 13.32 2.51
C LYS A 80 -16.45 14.08 3.76
N SER A 81 -16.03 15.33 3.59
CA SER A 81 -15.77 16.24 4.71
C SER A 81 -17.11 16.68 5.31
N VAL A 82 -17.27 16.51 6.62
CA VAL A 82 -18.44 16.98 7.38
C VAL A 82 -17.97 17.81 8.56
N GLN A 83 -18.67 18.91 8.83
CA GLN A 83 -18.45 19.73 10.01
C GLN A 83 -18.84 18.95 11.27
N SER A 84 -17.96 18.98 12.28
CA SER A 84 -18.20 18.36 13.58
C SER A 84 -17.58 19.24 14.67
N GLY A 85 -18.41 20.02 15.35
CA GLY A 85 -17.96 21.03 16.32
C GLY A 85 -17.09 22.10 15.66
N ASN A 86 -15.91 22.38 16.23
CA ASN A 86 -14.95 23.37 15.70
C ASN A 86 -14.02 22.80 14.61
N GLY A 87 -14.27 21.59 14.12
CA GLY A 87 -13.39 20.90 13.18
C GLY A 87 -14.15 20.27 12.00
N THR A 88 -13.37 19.73 11.06
CA THR A 88 -13.89 18.93 9.95
C THR A 88 -13.41 17.49 10.11
N ILE A 89 -14.35 16.55 10.09
CA ILE A 89 -14.03 15.12 10.04
C ILE A 89 -14.31 14.57 8.64
N ARG A 90 -13.60 13.53 8.25
CA ARG A 90 -13.84 12.82 7.00
C ARG A 90 -14.63 11.56 7.28
N VAL A 91 -15.84 11.47 6.74
CA VAL A 91 -16.70 10.29 6.85
C VAL A 91 -16.68 9.52 5.53
N PHE A 92 -16.60 8.19 5.63
CA PHE A 92 -16.67 7.31 4.48
C PHE A 92 -18.03 6.61 4.51
N MET A 93 -18.86 6.88 3.51
CA MET A 93 -20.15 6.21 3.41
C MET A 93 -19.94 4.77 2.94
N LYS A 94 -20.63 3.83 3.60
CA LYS A 94 -20.73 2.47 3.09
C LYS A 94 -21.49 2.55 1.77
N SER A 95 -20.82 2.21 0.67
CA SER A 95 -21.51 2.05 -0.61
C SER A 95 -22.47 0.88 -0.49
N THR A 96 -23.73 1.09 -0.87
CA THR A 96 -24.72 0.03 -1.10
C THR A 96 -24.58 -0.56 -2.49
N ASP A 97 -23.81 0.08 -3.36
CA ASP A 97 -23.60 -0.35 -4.74
C ASP A 97 -22.51 -1.40 -4.79
N ASP A 98 -22.79 -2.50 -5.50
CA ASP A 98 -21.82 -3.57 -5.77
C ASP A 98 -20.71 -3.13 -6.76
N ASP A 99 -20.89 -1.99 -7.43
CA ASP A 99 -20.00 -1.47 -8.48
C ASP A 99 -18.85 -0.58 -7.96
N ILE A 100 -18.32 -0.86 -6.77
CA ILE A 100 -17.15 -0.12 -6.27
C ILE A 100 -15.93 -0.53 -7.11
N GLU A 101 -15.44 0.41 -7.92
CA GLU A 101 -14.21 0.20 -8.68
C GLU A 101 -13.03 -0.07 -7.72
N ASN A 102 -12.33 -1.17 -7.96
CA ASN A 102 -11.09 -1.46 -7.26
C ASN A 102 -9.93 -0.65 -7.83
N ARG A 103 -9.03 -0.22 -6.97
CA ARG A 103 -7.77 0.40 -7.38
C ARG A 103 -6.96 -0.61 -8.19
N SER A 104 -6.31 -0.09 -9.24
CA SER A 104 -5.43 -0.85 -10.11
C SER A 104 -4.12 -0.09 -10.31
N ASN A 105 -3.08 -0.79 -10.78
CA ASN A 105 -1.83 -0.14 -11.18
C ASN A 105 -2.06 0.93 -12.27
N VAL A 106 -3.03 0.72 -13.17
CA VAL A 106 -3.38 1.71 -14.21
C VAL A 106 -3.90 3.02 -13.60
N LEU A 107 -4.86 2.93 -12.66
CA LEU A 107 -5.37 4.12 -11.97
C LEU A 107 -4.27 4.78 -11.13
N TYR A 108 -3.48 3.97 -10.45
CA TYR A 108 -2.34 4.44 -9.67
C TYR A 108 -1.32 5.22 -10.51
N ASP A 109 -0.90 4.68 -11.66
CA ASP A 109 0.07 5.32 -12.54
C ASP A 109 -0.45 6.64 -13.11
N LYS A 110 -1.74 6.69 -13.49
CA LYS A 110 -2.41 7.93 -13.89
C LYS A 110 -2.28 8.98 -12.78
N HIS A 111 -2.46 8.60 -11.51
CA HIS A 111 -2.31 9.53 -10.39
C HIS A 111 -0.87 9.99 -10.17
N ILE A 112 0.11 9.08 -10.23
CA ILE A 112 1.53 9.44 -10.10
C ILE A 112 1.97 10.38 -11.24
N PHE A 113 1.49 10.13 -12.46
CA PHE A 113 1.75 11.01 -13.61
C PHE A 113 1.18 12.41 -13.39
N ILE A 114 -0.08 12.51 -12.94
CA ILE A 114 -0.68 13.81 -12.62
C ILE A 114 0.12 14.54 -11.54
N LEU A 115 0.54 13.84 -10.48
CA LEU A 115 1.36 14.40 -9.40
C LEU A 115 2.72 14.92 -9.89
N SER A 116 3.39 14.21 -10.79
CA SER A 116 4.69 14.64 -11.34
C SER A 116 4.56 15.89 -12.22
N LYS A 117 3.45 16.02 -12.97
CA LYS A 117 3.12 17.22 -13.74
C LYS A 117 2.75 18.42 -12.86
N ARG A 118 2.11 18.20 -11.71
CA ARG A 118 1.76 19.27 -10.75
C ARG A 118 2.99 19.92 -10.12
N LYS A 119 3.97 19.12 -9.71
CA LYS A 119 5.25 19.63 -9.16
C LYS A 119 6.01 20.53 -10.14
N SER A 120 5.69 20.48 -11.43
CA SER A 120 6.38 21.27 -12.43
C SER A 120 5.67 22.58 -12.82
N LYS A 121 4.33 22.73 -12.83
CA LYS A 121 3.69 23.91 -13.50
C LYS A 121 2.29 24.42 -13.06
N LEU A 122 1.55 23.88 -12.06
CA LEU A 122 0.12 24.26 -11.87
C LEU A 122 -0.21 24.88 -10.51
N LYS A 123 -0.98 26.00 -10.52
CA LYS A 123 -1.62 26.58 -9.32
C LYS A 123 -2.67 25.60 -8.78
N PRO A 124 -2.70 25.33 -7.46
CA PRO A 124 -3.60 24.36 -6.86
C PRO A 124 -5.05 24.87 -6.93
N ASN A 125 -5.95 24.14 -7.57
CA ASN A 125 -7.37 24.28 -7.31
C ASN A 125 -7.71 23.51 -6.01
N GLU A 126 -8.65 24.01 -5.21
CA GLU A 126 -9.00 23.45 -3.89
C GLU A 126 -9.57 22.02 -3.93
N ASN A 127 -10.03 21.56 -5.11
CA ASN A 127 -10.55 20.19 -5.29
C ASN A 127 -9.46 19.12 -5.47
N ASP A 128 -8.18 19.52 -5.48
CA ASP A 128 -7.06 18.72 -5.94
C ASP A 128 -6.20 18.09 -4.83
N HIS A 129 -6.81 17.78 -3.68
CA HIS A 129 -6.23 16.89 -2.66
C HIS A 129 -6.07 15.46 -3.24
N ALA A 130 -5.07 15.30 -4.10
CA ALA A 130 -4.71 14.05 -4.76
C ALA A 130 -4.32 13.00 -3.72
N TYR A 131 -5.29 12.14 -3.37
CA TYR A 131 -5.10 10.78 -2.87
C TYR A 131 -4.22 10.61 -1.61
N GLY A 132 -3.81 11.70 -0.94
CA GLY A 132 -2.77 11.68 0.08
C GLY A 132 -1.38 11.28 -0.46
N GLN A 133 -1.25 11.01 -1.75
CA GLN A 133 -0.08 10.40 -2.39
C GLN A 133 1.00 11.47 -2.65
N GLN A 134 2.20 11.25 -2.14
CA GLN A 134 3.33 12.17 -2.25
C GLN A 134 4.33 11.79 -3.35
N GLY A 135 4.28 10.55 -3.83
CA GLY A 135 5.18 10.01 -4.86
C GLY A 135 4.95 8.52 -5.09
N PRO A 136 5.85 7.83 -5.81
CA PRO A 136 5.69 6.41 -6.13
C PRO A 136 5.83 5.51 -4.90
N CYS A 137 5.18 4.33 -4.97
CA CYS A 137 5.26 3.22 -4.05
C CYS A 137 6.50 2.41 -4.40
N LEU A 138 7.23 1.97 -3.39
CA LEU A 138 8.53 1.30 -3.57
C LEU A 138 8.40 -0.09 -4.21
N LEU A 139 7.23 -0.72 -4.11
CA LEU A 139 6.95 -2.03 -4.72
C LEU A 139 6.24 -1.93 -6.07
N ARG A 140 6.02 -0.72 -6.60
CA ARG A 140 5.24 -0.54 -7.84
C ARG A 140 5.85 -1.32 -9.00
N ASP A 141 7.16 -1.37 -9.10
CA ASP A 141 7.86 -1.86 -10.29
C ASP A 141 8.03 -3.39 -10.32
N LEU A 142 7.59 -4.09 -9.28
CA LEU A 142 7.58 -5.56 -9.23
C LEU A 142 6.51 -6.13 -10.18
N SER A 143 6.85 -7.22 -10.86
CA SER A 143 6.11 -7.74 -12.02
C SER A 143 4.66 -8.11 -11.70
N TYR A 144 4.42 -8.68 -10.51
CA TYR A 144 3.11 -9.18 -10.08
C TYR A 144 2.51 -8.40 -8.91
N PHE A 145 3.11 -7.27 -8.53
CA PHE A 145 2.62 -6.47 -7.42
C PHE A 145 1.62 -5.41 -7.90
N ASN A 146 0.35 -5.60 -7.58
CA ASN A 146 -0.70 -4.62 -7.83
C ASN A 146 -0.98 -3.83 -6.55
N ILE A 147 -0.67 -2.53 -6.54
CA ILE A 147 -0.79 -1.70 -5.33
C ILE A 147 -2.21 -1.74 -4.73
N GLY A 148 -3.24 -1.79 -5.58
CA GLY A 148 -4.63 -1.84 -5.14
C GLY A 148 -5.08 -3.21 -4.62
N GLN A 149 -4.37 -4.29 -4.94
CA GLN A 149 -4.82 -5.66 -4.63
C GLN A 149 -3.86 -6.40 -3.69
N SER A 150 -2.55 -6.25 -3.95
CA SER A 150 -1.44 -6.87 -3.23
C SER A 150 -1.17 -6.24 -1.86
N CYS A 151 -1.53 -4.97 -1.63
CA CYS A 151 -1.50 -4.38 -0.28
C CYS A 151 -2.71 -4.87 0.53
N VAL A 152 -2.52 -5.92 1.31
CA VAL A 152 -3.55 -6.50 2.17
C VAL A 152 -3.57 -5.74 3.50
N ALA A 153 -4.77 -5.37 3.96
CA ALA A 153 -4.91 -4.74 5.27
C ALA A 153 -4.56 -5.76 6.36
N ASP A 154 -3.63 -5.38 7.25
CA ASP A 154 -3.35 -6.15 8.45
C ASP A 154 -4.61 -6.24 9.33
N SER A 155 -4.99 -7.48 9.61
CA SER A 155 -6.23 -7.85 10.28
C SER A 155 -6.25 -7.54 11.77
N LEU A 156 -5.08 -7.26 12.38
CA LEU A 156 -4.96 -6.80 13.77
C LEU A 156 -5.64 -5.43 14.01
N HIS A 157 -6.04 -4.72 12.95
CA HIS A 157 -6.78 -3.45 13.03
C HIS A 157 -8.18 -3.51 12.39
N ASN A 158 -8.66 -4.70 12.05
CA ASN A 158 -10.05 -4.91 11.65
C ASN A 158 -10.85 -5.22 12.92
N VAL A 159 -11.94 -4.49 13.15
CA VAL A 159 -12.95 -4.92 14.13
C VAL A 159 -13.59 -6.17 13.51
N TYR A 160 -13.17 -7.34 13.96
CA TYR A 160 -13.86 -8.58 13.65
C TYR A 160 -15.26 -8.48 14.25
N VAL A 161 -16.29 -8.37 13.40
CA VAL A 161 -17.66 -8.63 13.82
C VAL A 161 -17.78 -10.15 13.97
N GLY A 162 -17.33 -10.66 15.11
CA GLY A 162 -17.35 -12.09 15.43
C GLY A 162 -16.81 -12.30 16.86
N PRO A 163 -17.50 -13.07 17.71
CA PRO A 163 -17.08 -13.29 19.10
C PRO A 163 -15.75 -14.05 19.14
N PHE A 164 -14.76 -13.50 19.81
CA PHE A 164 -13.56 -14.25 20.21
C PHE A 164 -13.94 -15.15 21.39
N VAL A 165 -13.93 -16.47 21.17
CA VAL A 165 -13.91 -17.44 22.26
C VAL A 165 -12.43 -17.73 22.57
N SER A 166 -11.93 -17.13 23.64
CA SER A 166 -10.67 -17.55 24.24
C SER A 166 -10.97 -18.70 25.19
N ILE A 167 -10.55 -19.92 24.83
CA ILE A 167 -10.52 -21.04 25.77
C ILE A 167 -9.21 -20.90 26.54
N LEU A 168 -9.31 -20.46 27.79
CA LEU A 168 -8.21 -20.59 28.73
C LEU A 168 -8.07 -22.07 29.07
N SER A 169 -6.96 -22.68 28.66
CA SER A 169 -6.48 -23.96 29.19
C SER A 169 -5.83 -23.75 30.55
#